data_AF-A0A2S9H3Z0-F1
#
_entry.id   AF-A0A2S9H3Z0-F1
#
_cell.length_a   1.000
_cell.length_b   1.000
_cell.length_c   1.000
_cell.angle_alpha   90.00
_cell.angle_beta   90.00
_cell.angle_gamma   90.00
#
_symmetry.space_group_name_H-M   'P 1'
#
loop_
_entity.id
_entity.type
_entity.pdbx_description
1 polymer ?
#
loop_
_entity_poly.entity_id
_entity_poly.type
_entity_poly.pdbx_seq_one_letter_code
_entity_poly.pdbx_strand_id
1 'polypeptide(L)'
;MSIISRNLLTVAFVVVAYTLSYMLNDWLFKQIEFTQGVAWVYLPAGLRLICTLLFAEAGVLGILFGSLLTSSMYALFPGDPITTIGYSLISALAPYFAYRYTLQEMRLERSLSNLTTTNLLICILLYGLCNPLLQLAWFIMRGVSSHYLPSLIVMSIGDLTGSLIVVYAFKTLLSFVPLPHR
;
A
#
# COMPACT_ATOMS: atom_id res chain seq x y z
N MET A 1 1.70 28.99 -2.53
CA MET A 1 2.22 27.99 -1.57
C MET A 1 3.49 27.39 -2.15
N SER A 2 4.60 27.26 -1.39
CA SER A 2 5.86 26.72 -1.93
C SER A 2 5.72 25.23 -2.27
N ILE A 3 6.55 24.72 -3.18
CA ILE A 3 6.57 23.29 -3.56
C ILE A 3 6.81 22.39 -2.34
N ILE A 4 7.72 22.82 -1.45
CA ILE A 4 8.05 22.12 -0.21
C ILE A 4 6.82 22.02 0.70
N SER A 5 6.10 23.13 0.90
CA SER A 5 4.89 23.14 1.72
C SER A 5 3.80 22.22 1.15
N ARG A 6 3.66 22.14 -0.18
CA ARG A 6 2.70 21.21 -0.83
C ARG A 6 3.07 19.76 -0.56
N ASN A 7 4.34 19.40 -0.73
CA ASN A 7 4.80 18.03 -0.48
C ASN A 7 4.61 17.63 0.98
N LEU A 8 4.87 18.54 1.93
CA LEU A 8 4.61 18.27 3.36
C LEU A 8 3.13 18.02 3.65
N LEU A 9 2.22 18.82 3.08
CA LEU A 9 0.78 18.56 3.22
C LEU A 9 0.38 17.23 2.59
N THR A 10 0.94 16.88 1.43
CA THR A 10 0.68 15.59 0.80
C THR A 10 1.17 14.42 1.66
N VAL A 11 2.38 14.52 2.23
CA VAL A 11 2.90 13.51 3.16
C VAL A 11 1.96 13.37 4.36
N ALA A 12 1.59 14.48 5.00
CA ALA A 12 0.68 14.46 6.16
C ALA A 12 -0.69 13.86 5.80
N PHE A 13 -1.25 14.21 4.64
CA PHE A 13 -2.50 13.64 4.13
C PHE A 13 -2.39 12.12 3.94
N VAL A 14 -1.31 11.64 3.32
CA VAL A 14 -1.11 10.20 3.07
C VAL A 14 -0.91 9.45 4.40
N VAL A 15 -0.19 10.01 5.37
CA VAL A 15 -0.07 9.42 6.72
C VAL A 15 -1.45 9.22 7.33
N VAL A 16 -2.27 10.28 7.36
CA VAL A 16 -3.62 10.21 7.94
C VAL A 16 -4.50 9.22 7.19
N ALA A 17 -4.54 9.28 5.86
CA ALA A 17 -5.35 8.39 5.04
C ALA A 17 -4.96 6.91 5.24
N TYR A 18 -3.65 6.64 5.26
CA TYR A 18 -3.14 5.29 5.49
C TYR A 18 -3.47 4.78 6.89
N THR A 19 -3.27 5.59 7.93
CA THR A 19 -3.63 5.24 9.31
C THR A 19 -5.12 4.96 9.44
N LEU A 20 -5.98 5.83 8.89
CA LEU A 20 -7.42 5.62 8.90
C LEU A 20 -7.84 4.36 8.15
N SER A 21 -7.20 4.05 7.02
CA SER A 21 -7.46 2.80 6.30
C SER A 21 -7.06 1.57 7.10
N TYR A 22 -5.95 1.64 7.84
CA TYR A 22 -5.55 0.56 8.74
C TYR A 22 -6.57 0.39 9.87
N MET A 23 -6.98 1.48 10.52
CA MET A 23 -8.00 1.45 11.58
C MET A 23 -9.34 0.91 11.07
N LEU A 24 -9.75 1.34 9.88
CA LEU A 24 -10.97 0.85 9.23
C LEU A 24 -10.87 -0.65 8.90
N ASN A 25 -9.70 -1.08 8.43
CA ASN A 25 -9.45 -2.50 8.13
C ASN A 25 -9.53 -3.35 9.41
N ASP A 26 -8.84 -2.94 10.47
CA ASP A 26 -8.91 -3.58 11.78
C ASP A 26 -10.36 -3.63 12.28
N TRP A 27 -11.15 -2.56 12.14
CA TRP A 27 -12.54 -2.55 12.57
C TRP A 27 -13.46 -3.46 11.75
N LEU A 28 -13.35 -3.44 10.42
CA LEU A 28 -14.24 -4.20 9.52
C LEU A 28 -13.87 -5.69 9.42
N PHE A 29 -12.58 -5.99 9.40
CA PHE A 29 -12.08 -7.31 8.98
C PHE A 29 -11.35 -8.07 10.08
N LYS A 30 -11.40 -7.59 11.34
CA LYS A 30 -10.79 -8.28 12.50
C LYS A 30 -11.10 -9.77 12.59
N GLN A 31 -12.37 -10.11 12.36
CA GLN A 31 -12.87 -11.47 12.53
C GLN A 31 -12.37 -12.44 11.45
N ILE A 32 -11.83 -11.90 10.36
CA ILE A 32 -11.22 -12.64 9.26
C ILE A 32 -9.73 -12.32 9.15
N GLU A 33 -9.08 -11.89 10.22
CA GLU A 33 -7.63 -11.73 10.26
C GLU A 33 -6.98 -13.11 10.48
N PHE A 34 -5.94 -13.44 9.72
CA PHE A 34 -5.23 -14.71 9.88
C PHE A 34 -4.23 -14.64 11.04
N THR A 35 -3.44 -13.57 11.05
CA THR A 35 -2.59 -13.18 12.17
C THR A 35 -2.43 -11.67 12.13
N GLN A 36 -2.01 -11.06 13.23
CA GLN A 36 -1.91 -9.62 13.34
C GLN A 36 -1.07 -9.00 12.21
N GLY A 37 -1.67 -8.10 11.43
CA GLY A 37 -1.05 -7.48 10.27
C GLY A 37 -1.12 -8.29 8.96
N VAL A 38 -1.77 -9.47 8.97
CA VAL A 38 -1.99 -10.36 7.82
C VAL A 38 -3.48 -10.74 7.75
N ALA A 39 -4.20 -10.10 6.85
CA ALA A 39 -5.64 -10.24 6.70
C ALA A 39 -6.03 -10.75 5.31
N TRP A 40 -7.16 -11.47 5.21
CA TRP A 40 -7.73 -11.91 3.92
C TRP A 40 -8.25 -10.75 3.07
N VAL A 41 -8.55 -9.60 3.69
CA VAL A 41 -8.83 -8.33 3.01
C VAL A 41 -7.94 -7.28 3.67
N TYR A 42 -7.11 -6.60 2.88
CA TYR A 42 -6.16 -5.63 3.41
C TYR A 42 -6.24 -4.28 2.70
N LEU A 43 -7.23 -3.45 3.09
CA LEU A 43 -7.47 -2.13 2.50
C LEU A 43 -6.23 -1.22 2.41
N PRO A 44 -5.30 -1.21 3.39
CA PRO A 44 -4.11 -0.37 3.30
C PRO A 44 -3.27 -0.67 2.06
N ALA A 45 -3.32 -1.89 1.52
CA ALA A 45 -2.65 -2.25 0.26
C ALA A 45 -3.06 -1.35 -0.91
N GLY A 46 -4.35 -1.09 -1.05
CA GLY A 46 -4.86 -0.25 -2.12
C GLY A 46 -4.48 1.21 -1.96
N LEU A 47 -4.46 1.72 -0.72
CA LEU A 47 -3.96 3.07 -0.47
C LEU A 47 -2.47 3.18 -0.75
N ARG A 48 -1.65 2.19 -0.38
CA ARG A 48 -0.23 2.16 -0.74
C ARG A 48 -0.05 2.33 -2.24
N LEU A 49 -0.82 1.59 -3.04
CA LEU A 49 -0.76 1.69 -4.49
C LEU A 49 -1.23 3.07 -5.00
N ILE A 50 -2.45 3.50 -4.67
CA ILE A 50 -3.02 4.75 -5.19
C ILE A 50 -2.22 5.97 -4.73
N CYS A 51 -1.85 6.06 -3.47
CA CYS A 51 -1.08 7.21 -2.97
C CYS A 51 0.30 7.30 -3.64
N THR A 52 0.94 6.16 -3.90
CA THR A 52 2.22 6.14 -4.63
C THR A 52 2.05 6.57 -6.08
N LEU A 53 0.95 6.17 -6.74
CA LEU A 53 0.63 6.61 -8.11
C LEU A 53 0.35 8.12 -8.17
N LEU A 54 -0.51 8.63 -7.28
CA LEU A 54 -0.95 10.03 -7.29
C LEU A 54 0.12 11.02 -6.82
N PHE A 55 0.94 10.62 -5.86
CA PHE A 55 1.83 11.53 -5.14
C PHE A 55 3.32 11.18 -5.23
N ALA A 56 3.68 10.15 -6.00
CA ALA A 56 5.05 9.71 -6.23
C ALA A 56 5.87 9.64 -4.93
N GLU A 57 7.00 10.34 -4.84
CA GLU A 57 7.91 10.31 -3.70
C GLU A 57 7.25 10.80 -2.39
N ALA A 58 6.36 11.81 -2.47
CA ALA A 58 5.61 12.27 -1.31
C ALA A 58 4.63 11.20 -0.81
N GLY A 59 4.05 10.41 -1.72
CA GLY A 59 3.26 9.23 -1.40
C GLY A 59 4.07 8.17 -0.66
N VAL A 60 5.27 7.84 -1.18
CA VAL A 60 6.18 6.86 -0.55
C VAL A 60 6.53 7.27 0.87
N LEU A 61 6.90 8.53 1.10
CA LEU A 61 7.21 9.04 2.44
C LEU A 61 6.00 9.00 3.37
N GLY A 62 4.82 9.37 2.88
CA GLY A 62 3.59 9.30 3.66
C GLY A 62 3.23 7.86 4.06
N ILE A 63 3.38 6.90 3.15
CA ILE A 63 3.17 5.47 3.44
C ILE A 63 4.21 4.96 4.43
N LEU A 64 5.48 5.37 4.31
CA LEU A 64 6.53 4.98 5.24
C LEU A 64 6.19 5.42 6.67
N PHE A 65 5.88 6.71 6.86
CA PHE A 65 5.54 7.23 8.19
C PHE A 65 4.21 6.70 8.70
N GLY A 66 3.20 6.56 7.84
CA GLY A 66 1.92 5.95 8.19
C GLY A 66 2.09 4.50 8.63
N SER A 67 2.91 3.73 7.92
CA SER A 67 3.21 2.33 8.24
C SER A 67 4.01 2.19 9.53
N LEU A 68 5.00 3.06 9.77
CA LEU A 68 5.74 3.09 11.04
C LEU A 68 4.77 3.38 12.19
N LEU A 69 3.94 4.41 12.04
CA LEU A 69 2.96 4.81 13.04
C LEU A 69 1.98 3.67 13.37
N THR A 70 1.33 3.08 12.36
CA THR A 70 0.37 2.00 12.58
C THR A 70 1.04 0.75 13.15
N SER A 71 2.22 0.38 12.64
CA SER A 71 2.94 -0.81 13.13
C SER A 71 3.35 -0.67 14.59
N SER A 72 3.70 0.54 15.02
CA SER A 72 3.99 0.85 16.42
C SER A 72 2.73 0.93 17.28
N MET A 73 1.68 1.62 16.83
CA MET A 73 0.42 1.77 17.58
C MET A 73 -0.26 0.42 17.86
N TYR A 74 -0.23 -0.48 16.87
CA TYR A 74 -0.81 -1.82 17.00
C TYR A 74 0.20 -2.84 17.53
N ALA A 75 1.44 -2.45 17.84
CA ALA A 75 2.48 -3.33 18.33
C ALA A 75 2.66 -4.61 17.48
N LEU A 76 2.73 -4.45 16.15
CA LEU A 76 2.89 -5.60 15.23
C LEU A 76 4.17 -6.41 15.50
N PHE A 77 5.22 -5.73 15.95
CA PHE A 77 6.51 -6.33 16.30
C PHE A 77 6.99 -5.75 17.65
N PRO A 78 6.40 -6.18 18.78
CA PRO A 78 6.64 -5.57 20.07
C PRO A 78 8.11 -5.75 20.47
N GLY A 79 8.80 -4.63 20.75
CA GLY A 79 10.21 -4.63 21.15
C GLY A 79 11.21 -4.86 20.00
N ASP A 80 10.77 -4.96 18.74
CA ASP A 80 11.65 -5.13 17.59
C ASP A 80 11.53 -3.97 16.57
N PRO A 81 12.21 -2.83 16.83
CA PRO A 81 12.15 -1.67 15.95
C PRO A 81 12.76 -1.93 14.57
N ILE A 82 13.73 -2.86 14.47
CA ILE A 82 14.38 -3.15 13.19
C ILE A 82 13.39 -3.85 12.26
N THR A 83 12.65 -4.84 12.76
CA THR A 83 11.60 -5.51 11.98
C THR A 83 10.50 -4.52 11.60
N THR A 84 10.07 -3.64 12.51
CA THR A 84 9.11 -2.57 12.21
C THR A 84 9.58 -1.67 11.07
N ILE A 85 10.82 -1.18 11.13
CA ILE A 85 11.38 -0.30 10.09
C ILE A 85 11.46 -1.03 8.74
N GLY A 86 11.93 -2.28 8.72
CA GLY A 86 12.01 -3.07 7.50
C GLY A 86 10.64 -3.34 6.89
N TYR A 87 9.65 -3.71 7.72
CA TYR A 87 8.26 -3.86 7.29
C TYR A 87 7.71 -2.60 6.64
N SER A 88 7.92 -1.43 7.27
CA SER A 88 7.43 -0.15 6.77
C SER A 88 8.16 0.32 5.51
N LEU A 89 9.46 0.05 5.39
CA LEU A 89 10.22 0.33 4.17
C LEU A 89 9.72 -0.50 2.99
N ILE A 90 9.54 -1.81 3.18
CA ILE A 90 9.03 -2.70 2.14
C ILE A 90 7.61 -2.27 1.74
N SER A 91 6.75 -1.99 2.72
CA SER A 91 5.39 -1.48 2.53
C SER A 91 5.33 -0.20 1.68
N ALA A 92 6.33 0.69 1.81
CA ALA A 92 6.37 1.94 1.07
C ALA A 92 7.00 1.79 -0.32
N LEU A 93 8.03 0.96 -0.45
CA LEU A 93 8.82 0.84 -1.68
C LEU A 93 8.27 -0.19 -2.67
N ALA A 94 7.66 -1.28 -2.20
CA ALA A 94 7.06 -2.30 -3.05
C ALA A 94 6.06 -1.75 -4.10
N PRO A 95 5.05 -0.93 -3.73
CA PRO A 95 4.12 -0.36 -4.72
C PRO A 95 4.83 0.60 -5.70
N TYR A 96 5.85 1.33 -5.22
CA TYR A 96 6.62 2.25 -6.06
C TYR A 96 7.42 1.49 -7.13
N PHE A 97 8.10 0.41 -6.74
CA PHE A 97 8.84 -0.42 -7.69
C PHE A 97 7.91 -1.17 -8.65
N ALA A 98 6.79 -1.71 -8.17
CA ALA A 98 5.79 -2.33 -9.04
C ALA A 98 5.32 -1.35 -10.13
N TYR A 99 4.99 -0.12 -9.75
CA TYR A 99 4.60 0.92 -10.70
C TYR A 99 5.73 1.29 -11.67
N ARG A 100 6.95 1.53 -11.17
CA ARG A 100 8.09 1.91 -12.01
C ARG A 100 8.43 0.82 -13.02
N TYR A 101 8.35 -0.44 -12.62
CA TYR A 101 8.54 -1.59 -13.51
C TYR A 101 7.46 -1.63 -14.60
N THR A 102 6.18 -1.47 -14.24
CA THR A 102 5.09 -1.42 -15.22
C THR A 102 5.26 -0.27 -16.23
N LEU A 103 5.71 0.91 -15.78
CA LEU A 103 6.00 2.03 -16.69
C LEU A 103 7.12 1.71 -17.70
N GLN A 104 8.19 1.07 -17.23
CA GLN A 104 9.35 0.74 -18.07
C GLN A 104 9.02 -0.33 -19.12
N GLU A 105 8.38 -1.41 -18.72
CA GLU A 105 8.05 -2.53 -19.60
C GLU A 105 6.94 -2.18 -20.61
N MET A 106 5.93 -1.41 -20.18
CA MET A 106 4.77 -1.10 -21.03
C MET A 106 4.96 0.15 -21.90
N ARG A 107 6.17 0.74 -21.91
CA ARG A 107 6.49 2.01 -22.62
C ARG A 107 5.48 3.13 -22.34
N LEU A 108 4.91 3.14 -21.14
CA LEU A 108 3.92 4.12 -20.75
C LEU A 108 4.62 5.45 -20.49
N GLU A 109 4.09 6.53 -21.06
CA GLU A 109 4.50 7.88 -20.69
C GLU A 109 4.29 8.07 -19.18
N ARG A 110 5.17 8.85 -18.52
CA ARG A 110 5.14 9.12 -17.07
C ARG A 110 3.87 9.83 -16.58
N SER A 111 2.91 10.11 -17.47
CA SER A 111 1.65 10.74 -17.13
C SER A 111 0.62 9.71 -16.68
N LEU A 112 0.00 9.97 -15.53
CA LEU A 112 -1.16 9.21 -15.04
C LEU A 112 -2.35 9.22 -16.02
N SER A 113 -2.36 10.13 -17.01
CA SER A 113 -3.41 10.20 -18.05
C SER A 113 -3.48 8.96 -18.94
N ASN A 114 -2.42 8.16 -19.01
CA ASN A 114 -2.36 6.93 -19.83
C ASN A 114 -2.50 5.63 -19.01
N LEU A 115 -2.86 5.71 -17.73
CA LEU A 115 -3.19 4.53 -16.93
C LEU A 115 -4.53 3.95 -17.41
N THR A 116 -4.44 3.02 -18.36
CA THR A 116 -5.59 2.19 -18.74
C THR A 116 -5.99 1.31 -17.55
N THR A 117 -7.26 0.90 -17.50
CA THR A 117 -7.76 -0.08 -16.52
C THR A 117 -6.88 -1.33 -16.50
N THR A 118 -6.43 -1.79 -17.67
CA THR A 118 -5.54 -2.96 -17.80
C THR A 118 -4.20 -2.75 -17.10
N ASN A 119 -3.54 -1.61 -17.32
CA ASN A 119 -2.24 -1.33 -16.72
C ASN A 119 -2.34 -1.21 -15.19
N LEU A 120 -3.45 -0.64 -14.70
CA LEU A 120 -3.72 -0.58 -13.27
C LEU A 120 -3.93 -1.97 -12.66
N LEU A 121 -4.66 -2.87 -13.34
CA LEU A 121 -4.82 -4.25 -12.90
C LEU A 121 -3.49 -5.03 -12.89
N ILE A 122 -2.61 -4.79 -13.88
CA ILE A 122 -1.26 -5.36 -13.89
C ILE A 122 -0.44 -4.83 -12.70
N CYS A 123 -0.49 -3.52 -12.42
CA CYS A 123 0.15 -2.94 -11.24
C CYS A 123 -0.35 -3.59 -9.94
N ILE A 124 -1.67 -3.77 -9.79
CA ILE A 124 -2.27 -4.44 -8.62
C ILE A 124 -1.75 -5.86 -8.49
N LEU A 125 -1.72 -6.62 -9.59
CA LEU A 125 -1.25 -8.00 -9.60
C LEU A 125 0.23 -8.10 -9.20
N LEU A 126 1.09 -7.29 -9.83
CA LEU A 126 2.52 -7.27 -9.53
C LEU A 126 2.77 -6.86 -8.09
N TYR A 127 2.17 -5.75 -7.65
CA TYR A 127 2.31 -5.28 -6.27
C TYR A 127 1.80 -6.31 -5.25
N GLY A 128 0.62 -6.89 -5.48
CA GLY A 128 -0.02 -7.85 -4.59
C GLY A 128 0.72 -9.18 -4.46
N LEU A 129 1.70 -9.46 -5.33
CA LEU A 129 2.60 -10.61 -5.21
C LEU A 129 3.99 -10.21 -4.72
N CYS A 130 4.55 -9.12 -5.25
CA CYS A 130 5.88 -8.65 -4.88
C CYS A 130 5.96 -8.19 -3.42
N ASN A 131 4.95 -7.46 -2.92
CA ASN A 131 4.97 -7.00 -1.53
C ASN A 131 4.99 -8.18 -0.54
N PRO A 132 4.13 -9.20 -0.67
CA PRO A 132 4.21 -10.38 0.17
C PRO A 132 5.51 -11.16 0.10
N LEU A 133 6.10 -11.29 -1.10
CA LEU A 133 7.38 -11.96 -1.28
C LEU A 133 8.53 -11.22 -0.58
N LEU A 134 8.57 -9.89 -0.68
CA LEU A 134 9.59 -9.08 -0.02
C LEU A 134 9.45 -9.13 1.51
N GLN A 135 8.22 -9.03 2.02
CA GLN A 135 7.95 -9.15 3.44
C GLN A 135 8.31 -10.56 3.96
N LEU A 136 7.98 -11.60 3.20
CA LEU A 136 8.37 -12.97 3.53
C LEU A 136 9.89 -13.11 3.63
N ALA A 137 10.63 -12.63 2.63
CA ALA A 137 12.09 -12.67 2.64
C ALA A 137 12.66 -11.93 3.85
N TRP A 138 12.13 -10.75 4.17
CA TRP A 138 12.50 -9.99 5.35
C TRP A 138 12.22 -10.74 6.65
N PHE A 139 11.03 -11.33 6.80
CA PHE A 139 10.66 -12.09 7.99
C PHE A 139 11.49 -13.36 8.18
N ILE A 140 11.88 -14.03 7.08
CA ILE A 140 12.80 -15.18 7.12
C ILE A 140 14.18 -14.72 7.61
N MET A 141 14.71 -13.62 7.06
CA MET A 141 16.01 -13.06 7.47
C MET A 141 16.02 -12.61 8.93
N ARG A 142 14.90 -12.12 9.43
CA ARG A 142 14.72 -11.68 10.82
C ARG A 142 14.40 -12.82 11.78
N GLY A 143 13.91 -13.97 11.29
CA GLY A 143 13.46 -15.09 12.11
C GLY A 143 12.18 -14.80 12.90
N VAL A 144 11.29 -13.94 12.39
CA VAL A 144 10.15 -13.34 13.12
C VAL A 144 8.77 -13.84 12.69
N SER A 145 8.64 -15.05 12.17
CA SER A 145 7.33 -15.63 11.85
C SER A 145 7.26 -17.13 12.13
N SER A 146 6.14 -17.57 12.70
CA SER A 146 5.82 -18.99 12.87
C SER A 146 5.20 -19.63 11.61
N HIS A 147 4.66 -18.82 10.68
CA HIS A 147 3.86 -19.28 9.55
C HIS A 147 4.24 -18.57 8.25
N TYR A 148 5.43 -18.87 7.73
CA TYR A 148 5.97 -18.27 6.51
C TYR A 148 5.05 -18.41 5.29
N LEU A 149 4.79 -19.66 4.86
CA LEU A 149 4.03 -19.92 3.62
C LEU A 149 2.54 -19.54 3.71
N PRO A 150 1.81 -19.85 4.80
CA PRO A 150 0.44 -19.39 4.96
C PRO A 150 0.32 -17.85 4.94
N SER A 151 1.25 -17.15 5.61
CA SER A 151 1.24 -15.69 5.62
C SER A 151 1.46 -15.09 4.23
N LEU A 152 2.33 -15.70 3.40
CA LEU A 152 2.52 -15.28 2.01
C LEU A 152 1.21 -15.34 1.22
N ILE A 153 0.48 -16.46 1.33
CA ILE A 153 -0.77 -16.67 0.57
C ILE A 153 -1.84 -15.70 1.04
N VAL A 154 -2.07 -15.61 2.35
CA VAL A 154 -3.11 -14.73 2.91
C VAL A 154 -2.80 -13.27 2.61
N MET A 155 -1.55 -12.84 2.78
CA MET A 155 -1.16 -11.46 2.50
C MET A 155 -1.26 -11.12 1.01
N SER A 156 -0.98 -12.08 0.12
CA SER A 156 -1.19 -11.88 -1.33
C SER A 156 -2.67 -11.70 -1.65
N ILE A 157 -3.54 -12.53 -1.08
CA ILE A 157 -4.99 -12.40 -1.28
C ILE A 157 -5.50 -11.09 -0.67
N GLY A 158 -5.06 -10.75 0.53
CA GLY A 158 -5.37 -9.50 1.22
C GLY A 158 -4.96 -8.27 0.42
N ASP A 159 -3.74 -8.27 -0.11
CA ASP A 159 -3.21 -7.17 -0.89
C ASP A 159 -3.96 -7.01 -2.22
N LEU A 160 -4.25 -8.11 -2.93
CA LEU A 160 -5.01 -8.09 -4.18
C LEU A 160 -6.44 -7.60 -3.95
N THR A 161 -7.15 -8.21 -3.00
CA THR A 161 -8.55 -7.87 -2.70
C THR A 161 -8.68 -6.43 -2.18
N GLY A 162 -7.83 -6.04 -1.23
CA GLY A 162 -7.79 -4.69 -0.68
C GLY A 162 -7.47 -3.64 -1.74
N SER A 163 -6.53 -3.94 -2.63
CA SER A 163 -6.19 -3.05 -3.74
C SER A 163 -7.35 -2.88 -4.73
N LEU A 164 -8.02 -3.97 -5.11
CA LEU A 164 -9.18 -3.90 -5.98
C LEU A 164 -10.31 -3.08 -5.35
N ILE A 165 -10.65 -3.35 -4.08
CA ILE A 165 -11.71 -2.63 -3.36
C ILE A 165 -11.44 -1.12 -3.38
N VAL A 166 -10.23 -0.71 -2.97
CA VAL A 166 -9.89 0.71 -2.86
C VAL A 166 -9.82 1.38 -4.24
N VAL A 167 -9.29 0.70 -5.26
CA VAL A 167 -9.24 1.23 -6.63
C VAL A 167 -10.64 1.43 -7.20
N TYR A 168 -11.54 0.45 -7.06
CA TYR A 168 -12.92 0.60 -7.52
C TYR A 168 -13.68 1.65 -6.70
N ALA A 169 -13.47 1.73 -5.39
CA ALA A 169 -14.05 2.79 -4.55
C ALA A 169 -13.60 4.18 -5.03
N PHE A 170 -12.31 4.37 -5.30
CA PHE A 170 -11.79 5.62 -5.86
C PHE A 170 -12.39 5.94 -7.23
N LYS A 171 -12.46 4.95 -8.13
CA LYS A 171 -13.09 5.11 -9.45
C LYS A 171 -14.56 5.54 -9.33
N THR A 172 -15.32 4.92 -8.44
CA THR A 172 -16.72 5.25 -8.19
C THR A 172 -16.86 6.65 -7.59
N LEU A 173 -16.02 7.02 -6.61
CA LEU A 173 -16.03 8.38 -6.05
C LEU A 173 -15.74 9.44 -7.11
N LEU A 174 -14.77 9.19 -8.01
CA LEU A 174 -14.47 10.09 -9.11
C LEU A 174 -15.63 10.22 -10.10
N SER A 175 -16.45 9.18 -10.29
CA SER A 175 -17.61 9.26 -11.17
C SER A 175 -18.72 10.19 -10.66
N PHE A 176 -18.75 10.45 -9.34
CA PHE A 176 -19.69 11.40 -8.73
C PHE A 176 -19.16 12.84 -8.73
N VAL A 177 -17.87 13.05 -9.00
CA VAL A 177 -17.30 14.40 -9.11
C VAL A 177 -17.49 14.86 -10.55
N PRO A 178 -18.25 15.94 -10.83
CA PRO A 178 -18.33 16.49 -12.17
C PRO A 178 -16.95 16.99 -12.57
N LEU A 179 -16.26 16.24 -13.44
CA LEU A 179 -15.00 16.69 -14.01
C LEU A 179 -15.32 17.87 -14.96
N PRO A 180 -14.64 19.03 -14.82
CA PRO A 180 -14.75 20.08 -15.82
C PRO A 180 -14.28 19.51 -17.16
N HIS A 181 -15.19 19.43 -18.14
CA HIS A 181 -14.84 19.10 -19.52
C HIS A 181 -13.73 20.05 -19.97
N ARG A 182 -12.56 19.48 -20.29
CA ARG A 182 -11.53 20.16 -21.09
C ARG A 182 -11.82 19.92 -22.57
#